data_AF-A0A538N100-F1
#
_entry.id   AF-A0A538N100-F1
#
_cell.length_a   1.000
_cell.length_b   1.000
_cell.length_c   1.000
_cell.angle_alpha   90.00
_cell.angle_beta   90.00
_cell.angle_gamma   90.00
#
_symmetry.space_group_name_H-M   'P 1'
#
loop_
_entity.id
_entity.type
_entity.pdbx_description
1 polymer ?
#
loop_
_entity_poly.entity_id
_entity_poly.type
_entity_poly.pdbx_seq_one_letter_code
_entity_poly.pdbx_strand_id
1 'polypeptide(L)'
;MLPKAEFVHWWFATGFLIIGLLLLAEALVGGEVWRRRAWRAYLWPSFLFLMGVLMWPVIHQLDDPHARARLLGPGDDAGGGGGTRAGPREAAQSVLVADDRRCLSRLGGGDPPPRAERLALRQGRVSPPRDRLDVRDRRGLPACPRFSARCGGGAYRLRAHLRRHLRLPLLRPRHRADLRAPLAARRSPAPMRRLAVVALVALAFPATAFAHANLDSTSPTYRQRLHAPVREVVLRFDQAVQAEPNAIEVRSEFGKILSGAARAHGPTVRVPLKHLPRGAYTVRWHVLSEDGHVVSGVFTFGVGVKAPPPTEAYGASGPTTTEHVVRWAYFLSLALLLGGLGFRLLLGREELPAAAERRFFLVAGAGVVATLEVGILAFMLRAEDALQLPFGRLLYGDLSSIAGGTRFGEAFIAMTLGYALVAAFVFLAWLTDRRFLLWPALVLGLGFASGLSLSGHSAVDAGSSWRSELADWAHLSAAALWIGGLIQLAFVVWPKAPELRRTAFLRFSRLASGLIAVVLGAGLYLSIVRLPQLSDLWTAGYGRVLLVKLGLVALALTWGAVHHFVARPALEQGSGGPILSRLPRSLAGESAVGMAILLAAAVLVDSKPPARPAPTPTVAERVAR
;
A
#
# COMPACT_ATOMS: atom_id res chain seq x y z
N MET A 1 -0.33 5.39 -26.44
CA MET A 1 0.15 6.11 -25.23
C MET A 1 1.12 5.17 -24.53
N LEU A 2 2.40 5.54 -24.49
CA LEU A 2 3.51 4.72 -24.02
C LEU A 2 3.61 4.82 -22.48
N PRO A 3 3.89 3.74 -21.73
CA PRO A 3 4.38 3.86 -20.37
C PRO A 3 5.78 4.47 -20.42
N LYS A 4 5.96 5.60 -19.74
CA LYS A 4 7.22 6.35 -19.71
C LYS A 4 8.28 5.64 -18.86
N ALA A 5 9.56 5.96 -19.06
CA ALA A 5 10.71 5.32 -18.39
C ALA A 5 10.56 5.25 -16.86
N GLU A 6 9.92 6.23 -16.22
CA GLU A 6 9.59 6.26 -14.80
C GLU A 6 8.73 5.08 -14.31
N PHE A 7 7.83 4.53 -15.13
CA PHE A 7 7.06 3.32 -14.77
C PHE A 7 7.99 2.11 -14.67
N VAL A 8 8.97 2.02 -15.57
CA VAL A 8 10.02 1.00 -15.54
C VAL A 8 10.83 1.14 -14.26
N HIS A 9 11.13 2.37 -13.80
CA HIS A 9 11.89 2.62 -12.57
C HIS A 9 11.12 2.24 -11.30
N TRP A 10 9.84 2.61 -11.16
CA TRP A 10 9.04 2.21 -10.00
C TRP A 10 8.83 0.69 -9.96
N TRP A 11 8.68 0.07 -11.13
CA TRP A 11 8.55 -1.39 -11.24
C TRP A 11 9.86 -2.10 -10.95
N PHE A 12 11.00 -1.52 -11.35
CA PHE A 12 12.33 -1.98 -10.94
C PHE A 12 12.57 -1.81 -9.45
N ALA A 13 12.23 -0.67 -8.86
CA ALA A 13 12.40 -0.40 -7.44
C ALA A 13 11.54 -1.36 -6.60
N THR A 14 10.28 -1.57 -7.01
CA THR A 14 9.37 -2.54 -6.40
C THR A 14 9.89 -3.96 -6.59
N GLY A 15 10.38 -4.29 -7.78
CA GLY A 15 11.01 -5.56 -8.10
C GLY A 15 12.23 -5.85 -7.24
N PHE A 16 13.17 -4.90 -7.13
CA PHE A 16 14.37 -5.00 -6.31
C PHE A 16 14.05 -5.05 -4.82
N LEU A 17 13.03 -4.32 -4.36
CA LEU A 17 12.54 -4.41 -2.99
C LEU A 17 12.00 -5.81 -2.69
N ILE A 18 11.18 -6.37 -3.60
CA ILE A 18 10.65 -7.72 -3.49
C ILE A 18 11.79 -8.75 -3.49
N ILE A 19 12.77 -8.63 -4.41
CA ILE A 19 13.97 -9.47 -4.43
C ILE A 19 14.73 -9.36 -3.10
N GLY A 20 14.96 -8.14 -2.61
CA GLY A 20 15.67 -7.88 -1.36
C GLY A 20 14.97 -8.52 -0.16
N LEU A 21 13.65 -8.39 -0.07
CA LEU A 21 12.84 -9.03 0.97
C LEU A 21 12.88 -10.57 0.87
N LEU A 22 12.82 -11.12 -0.34
CA LEU A 22 12.90 -12.56 -0.57
C LEU A 22 14.28 -13.13 -0.20
N LEU A 23 15.35 -12.45 -0.59
CA LEU A 23 16.73 -12.84 -0.26
C LEU A 23 17.03 -12.67 1.23
N LEU A 24 16.57 -11.59 1.85
CA LEU A 24 16.65 -11.39 3.31
C LEU A 24 15.96 -12.53 4.05
N ALA A 25 14.80 -12.94 3.55
CA ALA A 25 14.01 -13.94 4.22
C ALA A 25 14.53 -15.38 3.95
N GLU A 26 15.13 -15.64 2.79
CA GLU A 26 15.97 -16.83 2.55
C GLU A 26 17.16 -16.88 3.50
N ALA A 27 17.82 -15.74 3.73
CA ALA A 27 18.96 -15.63 4.64
C ALA A 27 18.56 -15.85 6.11
N LEU A 28 17.39 -15.38 6.53
CA LEU A 28 16.89 -15.53 7.90
C LEU A 28 16.39 -16.95 8.19
N VAL A 29 15.82 -17.61 7.19
CA VAL A 29 15.21 -18.95 7.34
C VAL A 29 16.20 -20.08 7.02
N GLY A 30 17.26 -19.77 6.27
CA GLY A 30 18.26 -20.73 5.81
C GLY A 30 17.82 -21.46 4.54
N GLY A 31 18.76 -21.70 3.63
CA GLY A 31 18.48 -22.23 2.29
C GLY A 31 17.77 -23.60 2.27
N GLU A 32 17.99 -24.45 3.27
CA GLU A 32 17.27 -25.73 3.40
C GLU A 32 15.77 -25.53 3.66
N VAL A 33 15.41 -24.63 4.59
CA VAL A 33 14.00 -24.36 4.92
C VAL A 33 13.36 -23.51 3.83
N TRP A 34 14.13 -22.65 3.17
CA TRP A 34 13.69 -21.92 1.98
C TRP A 34 13.25 -22.88 0.86
N ARG A 35 14.04 -23.91 0.53
CA ARG A 35 13.76 -24.84 -0.57
C ARG A 35 12.70 -25.92 -0.29
N ARG A 36 12.17 -26.03 0.94
CA ARG A 36 11.19 -27.07 1.31
C ARG A 36 9.80 -26.97 0.64
N ARG A 37 9.40 -25.81 0.11
CA ARG A 37 8.08 -25.65 -0.53
C ARG A 37 8.21 -25.51 -2.04
N ALA A 38 7.54 -26.39 -2.78
CA ALA A 38 7.65 -26.51 -4.24
C ALA A 38 7.42 -25.20 -5.02
N TRP A 39 6.49 -24.35 -4.59
CA TRP A 39 6.22 -23.06 -5.25
C TRP A 39 7.41 -22.08 -5.20
N ARG A 40 8.37 -22.26 -4.27
CA ARG A 40 9.57 -21.41 -4.15
C ARG A 40 10.63 -21.70 -5.21
N ALA A 41 10.61 -22.91 -5.79
CA ALA A 41 11.42 -23.23 -6.97
C ALA A 41 10.92 -22.46 -8.22
N TYR A 42 9.63 -22.12 -8.24
CA TYR A 42 8.99 -21.37 -9.33
C TYR A 42 8.92 -19.87 -9.06
N LEU A 43 9.21 -19.42 -7.85
CA LEU A 43 9.22 -18.01 -7.49
C LEU A 43 10.19 -17.22 -8.37
N TRP A 44 11.43 -17.68 -8.51
CA TRP A 44 12.43 -17.00 -9.34
C TRP A 44 12.14 -17.07 -10.84
N PRO A 45 11.79 -18.23 -11.42
CA PRO A 45 11.34 -18.31 -12.81
C PRO A 45 10.10 -17.45 -13.10
N SER A 46 9.10 -17.45 -12.23
CA SER A 46 7.87 -16.65 -12.41
C SER A 46 8.13 -15.16 -12.25
N PHE A 47 9.00 -14.78 -11.32
CA PHE A 47 9.43 -13.40 -11.15
C PHE A 47 10.23 -12.90 -12.35
N LEU A 48 11.19 -13.69 -12.85
CA LEU A 48 11.97 -13.37 -14.05
C LEU A 48 11.08 -13.33 -15.30
N PHE A 49 10.10 -14.23 -15.42
CA PHE A 49 9.12 -14.21 -16.49
C PHE A 49 8.23 -12.98 -16.42
N LEU A 50 7.70 -12.66 -15.24
CA LEU A 50 6.88 -11.47 -15.03
C LEU A 50 7.72 -10.22 -15.35
N MET A 51 8.92 -10.11 -14.80
CA MET A 51 9.83 -8.99 -15.10
C MET A 51 10.12 -8.91 -16.60
N GLY A 52 10.40 -10.03 -17.26
CA GLY A 52 10.61 -10.10 -18.71
C GLY A 52 9.39 -9.65 -19.53
N VAL A 53 8.17 -10.04 -19.14
CA VAL A 53 6.92 -9.60 -19.78
C VAL A 53 6.69 -8.10 -19.57
N LEU A 54 6.93 -7.61 -18.36
CA LEU A 54 6.82 -6.19 -18.03
C LEU A 54 7.92 -5.35 -18.70
N MET A 55 9.06 -5.96 -19.02
CA MET A 55 10.21 -5.34 -19.72
C MET A 55 10.19 -5.50 -21.24
N TRP A 56 9.33 -6.38 -21.79
CA TRP A 56 9.22 -6.63 -23.23
C TRP A 56 9.10 -5.35 -24.09
N PRO A 57 8.33 -4.31 -23.68
CA PRO A 57 8.25 -3.06 -24.43
C PRO A 57 9.55 -2.24 -24.45
N VAL A 58 10.44 -2.44 -23.48
CA VAL A 58 11.69 -1.68 -23.30
C VAL A 58 12.84 -2.27 -24.13
N ILE A 59 12.89 -3.60 -24.23
CA ILE A 59 13.98 -4.32 -24.93
C ILE A 59 13.93 -4.06 -26.44
N HIS A 60 12.73 -3.97 -27.04
CA HIS A 60 12.59 -3.72 -28.48
C HIS A 60 13.05 -2.34 -28.96
N GLN A 61 13.29 -1.37 -28.06
CA GLN A 61 13.77 -0.03 -28.42
C GLN A 61 15.29 0.12 -28.36
N LEU A 62 16.00 -0.77 -27.65
CA LEU A 62 17.47 -0.77 -27.65
C LEU A 62 18.05 -1.32 -28.96
N ASP A 63 17.24 -2.04 -29.75
CA ASP A 63 17.60 -2.60 -31.05
C ASP A 63 17.24 -1.68 -32.24
N ASP A 64 16.89 -0.41 -32.00
CA ASP A 64 16.48 0.54 -33.04
C ASP A 64 17.59 1.58 -33.33
N PRO A 65 18.55 1.31 -34.25
CA PRO A 65 19.75 2.13 -34.45
C PRO A 65 19.52 3.47 -35.21
N HIS A 66 18.28 3.94 -35.37
CA HIS A 66 17.99 5.07 -36.27
C HIS A 66 17.41 6.35 -35.63
N ALA A 67 17.32 6.45 -34.30
CA ALA A 67 16.73 7.63 -33.64
C ALA A 67 17.72 8.77 -33.30
N ARG A 68 18.89 8.86 -33.94
CA ARG A 68 19.79 10.03 -33.82
C ARG A 68 20.45 10.38 -35.14
N ALA A 69 19.83 11.31 -35.87
CA ALA A 69 20.47 12.45 -36.56
C ALA A 69 19.49 13.04 -37.58
N ARG A 70 19.11 14.31 -37.38
CA ARG A 70 19.04 15.40 -38.39
C ARG A 70 18.09 16.50 -37.91
N LEU A 71 18.65 17.68 -37.68
CA LEU A 71 18.31 18.93 -38.38
C LEU A 71 19.11 20.08 -37.72
N LEU A 72 20.36 20.24 -38.13
CA LEU A 72 21.02 21.56 -38.11
C LEU A 72 20.47 22.30 -39.34
N GLY A 73 19.64 23.32 -39.10
CA GLY A 73 19.24 24.25 -40.14
C GLY A 73 20.41 25.18 -40.53
N PRO A 74 20.44 25.71 -41.76
CA PRO A 74 21.48 26.63 -42.20
C PRO A 74 21.33 27.97 -41.47
N GLY A 75 22.38 28.39 -40.76
CA GLY A 75 22.49 29.72 -40.20
C GLY A 75 22.81 30.74 -41.30
N ASP A 76 22.11 31.88 -41.23
CA ASP A 76 22.46 33.12 -41.88
C ASP A 76 23.80 33.63 -41.35
N ASP A 77 24.83 33.66 -42.19
CA ASP A 77 26.02 34.48 -41.99
C ASP A 77 26.39 35.12 -43.33
N ALA A 78 25.80 36.30 -43.59
CA ALA A 78 26.23 37.20 -44.64
C ALA A 78 27.10 38.29 -44.02
N GLY A 79 28.41 38.25 -44.26
CA GLY A 79 29.29 39.37 -43.98
C GLY A 79 30.79 39.04 -44.03
N GLY A 80 31.44 39.44 -45.13
CA GLY A 80 32.89 39.67 -45.16
C GLY A 80 33.68 38.72 -46.05
N GLY A 81 34.06 39.21 -47.24
CA GLY A 81 34.77 38.46 -48.26
C GLY A 81 36.26 38.22 -47.99
N GLY A 82 36.80 37.26 -48.75
CA GLY A 82 38.23 36.98 -48.82
C GLY A 82 38.46 35.69 -49.61
N GLY A 83 38.70 35.80 -50.91
CA GLY A 83 38.83 34.66 -51.80
C GLY A 83 40.10 33.86 -51.60
N THR A 84 39.99 32.53 -51.71
CA THR A 84 41.12 31.64 -52.04
C THR A 84 40.64 30.48 -52.92
N ARG A 85 41.55 30.04 -53.79
CA ARG A 85 41.36 29.27 -55.03
C ARG A 85 40.97 27.80 -54.82
N ALA A 86 40.30 27.26 -55.84
CA ALA A 86 40.02 25.84 -56.07
C ALA A 86 41.26 25.04 -56.55
N GLY A 87 41.30 23.77 -56.16
CA GLY A 87 42.16 22.69 -56.68
C GLY A 87 41.43 21.33 -56.55
N PRO A 88 41.74 20.30 -57.38
CA PRO A 88 40.70 19.48 -58.02
C PRO A 88 40.47 18.04 -57.49
N ARG A 89 39.22 17.59 -57.69
CA ARG A 89 38.64 16.25 -57.92
C ARG A 89 39.42 14.97 -57.54
N GLU A 90 38.73 14.09 -56.80
CA GLU A 90 38.74 12.64 -57.02
C GLU A 90 37.36 12.03 -56.68
N ALA A 91 37.13 10.83 -57.19
CA ALA A 91 35.91 10.38 -57.88
C ALA A 91 34.71 9.92 -57.02
N ALA A 92 33.55 9.90 -57.70
CA ALA A 92 32.26 9.34 -57.30
C ALA A 92 32.03 7.94 -57.88
N GLN A 93 31.21 7.12 -57.21
CA GLN A 93 30.23 6.14 -57.74
C GLN A 93 29.70 5.27 -56.56
N SER A 94 28.47 4.78 -56.50
CA SER A 94 27.25 4.93 -57.33
C SER A 94 26.04 4.42 -56.54
N VAL A 95 24.92 5.12 -56.70
CA VAL A 95 23.56 4.74 -56.30
C VAL A 95 22.95 3.83 -57.36
N LEU A 96 22.15 2.83 -56.95
CA LEU A 96 21.23 2.12 -57.83
C LEU A 96 19.82 2.11 -57.21
N VAL A 97 18.93 2.85 -57.87
CA VAL A 97 17.47 2.78 -57.78
C VAL A 97 16.99 2.10 -59.06
N ALA A 98 16.00 1.21 -58.97
CA ALA A 98 15.00 1.06 -60.02
C ALA A 98 13.72 0.41 -59.46
N ASP A 99 12.67 1.21 -59.46
CA ASP A 99 11.25 0.89 -59.45
C ASP A 99 10.88 0.23 -60.79
N ASP A 100 9.94 -0.73 -60.84
CA ASP A 100 8.75 -0.59 -61.69
C ASP A 100 7.73 -1.75 -61.55
N ARG A 101 6.47 -1.36 -61.69
CA ARG A 101 5.27 -2.20 -61.72
C ARG A 101 5.05 -2.83 -63.09
N ARG A 102 4.45 -4.03 -63.16
CA ARG A 102 3.50 -4.39 -64.22
C ARG A 102 2.53 -5.50 -63.82
N CYS A 103 1.28 -5.25 -64.18
CA CYS A 103 0.08 -6.07 -64.04
C CYS A 103 0.06 -7.21 -65.08
N LEU A 104 -0.55 -8.37 -64.77
CA LEU A 104 -1.51 -9.10 -65.63
C LEU A 104 -2.10 -10.35 -64.94
N SER A 105 -3.41 -10.48 -65.11
CA SER A 105 -4.32 -11.55 -64.69
C SER A 105 -4.24 -12.82 -65.57
N ARG A 106 -4.52 -14.02 -65.01
CA ARG A 106 -5.56 -14.97 -65.48
C ARG A 106 -5.63 -16.28 -64.66
N LEU A 107 -6.85 -16.84 -64.70
CA LEU A 107 -7.48 -17.97 -64.01
C LEU A 107 -6.86 -19.36 -64.26
N GLY A 108 -7.18 -20.34 -63.39
CA GLY A 108 -7.29 -21.76 -63.77
C GLY A 108 -6.91 -22.75 -62.67
N GLY A 109 -7.87 -23.52 -62.16
CA GLY A 109 -7.72 -24.38 -60.97
C GLY A 109 -7.08 -25.75 -61.17
N GLY A 110 -6.89 -26.43 -60.03
CA GLY A 110 -6.51 -27.84 -59.92
C GLY A 110 -5.79 -28.16 -58.61
N ASP A 111 -6.53 -28.58 -57.58
CA ASP A 111 -6.03 -29.45 -56.48
C ASP A 111 -5.81 -30.89 -57.01
N PRO A 112 -5.17 -31.86 -56.31
CA PRO A 112 -4.41 -31.91 -55.03
C PRO A 112 -3.02 -32.62 -55.27
N PRO A 113 -2.26 -33.29 -54.33
CA PRO A 113 -2.47 -33.65 -52.92
C PRO A 113 -1.24 -33.46 -51.96
N PRO A 114 -1.36 -33.84 -50.67
CA PRO A 114 -0.33 -33.59 -49.65
C PRO A 114 0.63 -34.78 -49.46
N ARG A 115 1.92 -34.49 -49.21
CA ARG A 115 2.92 -35.40 -48.62
C ARG A 115 3.60 -34.63 -47.48
N ALA A 116 3.38 -34.96 -46.21
CA ALA A 116 3.87 -36.11 -45.46
C ALA A 116 5.40 -36.11 -45.31
N GLU A 117 5.87 -35.60 -44.17
CA GLU A 117 7.08 -36.14 -43.54
C GLU A 117 6.93 -36.18 -42.01
N ARG A 118 7.46 -37.26 -41.43
CA ARG A 118 7.24 -37.74 -40.08
C ARG A 118 8.40 -37.31 -39.20
N LEU A 119 8.13 -36.99 -37.93
CA LEU A 119 9.10 -37.25 -36.88
C LEU A 119 8.43 -37.88 -35.65
N ALA A 120 9.06 -38.94 -35.18
CA ALA A 120 8.54 -39.90 -34.21
C ALA A 120 8.55 -39.37 -32.77
N LEU A 121 7.47 -39.61 -32.04
CA LEU A 121 7.41 -39.47 -30.57
C LEU A 121 7.34 -40.88 -29.94
N ARG A 122 8.29 -41.15 -29.05
CA ARG A 122 8.37 -42.35 -28.22
C ARG A 122 7.24 -42.37 -27.19
N GLN A 123 6.51 -43.49 -27.13
CA GLN A 123 5.43 -43.74 -26.19
C GLN A 123 5.91 -43.96 -24.75
N GLY A 124 5.26 -43.29 -23.80
CA GLY A 124 5.18 -43.69 -22.40
C GLY A 124 3.75 -44.11 -22.08
N ARG A 125 3.59 -45.36 -21.60
CA ARG A 125 2.31 -46.01 -21.27
C ARG A 125 1.62 -45.31 -20.09
N VAL A 126 0.36 -44.92 -20.27
CA VAL A 126 -0.61 -44.72 -19.18
C VAL A 126 -1.95 -45.31 -19.63
N SER A 127 -2.44 -46.31 -18.90
CA SER A 127 -3.76 -46.93 -19.13
C SER A 127 -4.87 -46.11 -18.44
N PRO A 128 -6.03 -45.88 -19.08
CA PRO A 128 -7.20 -45.31 -18.43
C PRO A 128 -8.11 -46.40 -17.80
N PRO A 129 -8.99 -46.03 -16.86
CA PRO A 129 -9.85 -46.96 -16.12
C PRO A 129 -11.13 -47.32 -16.90
N ARG A 130 -11.70 -48.49 -16.63
CA ARG A 130 -12.99 -48.94 -17.17
C ARG A 130 -14.15 -48.72 -16.20
N ASP A 131 -15.30 -48.63 -16.84
CA ASP A 131 -16.58 -48.10 -16.43
C ASP A 131 -17.37 -48.82 -15.33
N ARG A 132 -18.20 -47.97 -14.68
CA ARG A 132 -19.58 -48.14 -14.22
C ARG A 132 -20.27 -49.48 -14.47
N LEU A 133 -20.97 -49.97 -13.44
CA LEU A 133 -22.32 -50.52 -13.57
C LEU A 133 -23.12 -50.19 -12.31
N ASP A 134 -24.27 -49.56 -12.53
CA ASP A 134 -25.24 -49.06 -11.56
C ASP A 134 -26.57 -49.72 -11.96
N VAL A 135 -27.15 -50.58 -11.12
CA VAL A 135 -28.52 -51.08 -11.28
C VAL A 135 -29.17 -51.22 -9.90
N ARG A 136 -30.26 -50.47 -9.72
CA ARG A 136 -31.17 -50.51 -8.58
C ARG A 136 -32.27 -51.56 -8.76
N ASP A 137 -32.58 -52.20 -7.63
CA ASP A 137 -33.91 -52.49 -7.10
C ASP A 137 -34.81 -53.54 -7.79
N ARG A 138 -35.10 -54.64 -7.07
CA ARG A 138 -36.44 -55.25 -7.00
C ARG A 138 -36.57 -56.18 -5.78
N ARG A 139 -37.70 -56.02 -5.09
CA ARG A 139 -38.18 -56.68 -3.87
C ARG A 139 -38.56 -58.16 -4.12
N GLY A 140 -38.47 -58.98 -3.07
CA GLY A 140 -39.14 -60.30 -2.99
C GLY A 140 -38.60 -61.22 -1.89
N LEU A 141 -39.26 -61.24 -0.72
CA LEU A 141 -39.21 -62.28 0.32
C LEU A 141 -40.09 -63.50 -0.10
N PRO A 142 -40.22 -64.62 0.67
CA PRO A 142 -39.39 -65.24 1.73
C PRO A 142 -39.15 -66.77 1.54
N ALA A 143 -38.29 -67.40 2.37
CA ALA A 143 -38.55 -68.69 3.08
C ALA A 143 -37.27 -69.30 3.71
N CYS A 144 -37.34 -69.58 5.02
CA CYS A 144 -36.48 -70.48 5.83
C CYS A 144 -36.69 -71.98 5.44
N PRO A 145 -36.00 -73.02 6.00
CA PRO A 145 -35.22 -73.04 7.26
C PRO A 145 -33.97 -73.97 7.36
N ARG A 146 -33.26 -73.81 8.52
CA ARG A 146 -32.50 -74.82 9.33
C ARG A 146 -31.20 -75.44 8.77
N PHE A 147 -30.08 -75.21 9.48
CA PHE A 147 -29.47 -76.21 10.38
C PHE A 147 -28.47 -75.57 11.37
N SER A 148 -28.52 -76.09 12.61
CA SER A 148 -27.69 -75.93 13.82
C SER A 148 -26.23 -76.39 13.60
N ALA A 149 -25.20 -76.27 14.47
CA ALA A 149 -24.84 -75.58 15.72
C ALA A 149 -23.46 -76.18 16.16
N ARG A 150 -22.85 -75.63 17.24
CA ARG A 150 -21.73 -76.16 18.07
C ARG A 150 -20.28 -75.97 17.56
N CYS A 151 -19.26 -75.86 18.39
CA CYS A 151 -18.98 -75.37 19.77
C CYS A 151 -17.54 -75.81 20.11
N GLY A 152 -16.85 -75.04 20.97
CA GLY A 152 -15.69 -75.49 21.77
C GLY A 152 -14.34 -74.94 21.30
N GLY A 153 -13.43 -74.39 22.12
CA GLY A 153 -13.32 -74.31 23.58
C GLY A 153 -12.04 -74.99 24.10
N GLY A 154 -11.18 -74.24 24.81
CA GLY A 154 -10.08 -74.74 25.69
C GLY A 154 -8.68 -74.76 25.05
N ALA A 155 -7.58 -74.10 25.48
CA ALA A 155 -7.08 -73.48 26.73
C ALA A 155 -6.08 -74.30 27.56
N TYR A 156 -4.78 -74.39 27.23
CA TYR A 156 -3.70 -74.84 28.16
C TYR A 156 -2.34 -74.20 27.71
N ARG A 157 -1.69 -73.27 28.45
CA ARG A 157 -0.69 -73.43 29.54
C ARG A 157 0.54 -74.27 29.13
N LEU A 158 1.81 -74.04 29.51
CA LEU A 158 2.56 -72.98 30.21
C LEU A 158 4.05 -73.41 30.14
N ARG A 159 4.96 -72.45 29.91
CA ARG A 159 6.36 -72.30 30.39
C ARG A 159 7.26 -73.50 30.79
N ALA A 160 8.50 -73.37 30.31
CA ALA A 160 9.80 -73.43 31.00
C ALA A 160 10.59 -74.75 31.07
N HIS A 161 11.79 -74.71 30.49
CA HIS A 161 12.99 -75.30 31.07
C HIS A 161 14.14 -74.28 31.05
N LEU A 162 14.56 -73.91 32.26
CA LEU A 162 15.73 -73.12 32.61
C LEU A 162 16.83 -74.09 33.08
N ARG A 163 18.09 -73.75 32.82
CA ARG A 163 19.27 -73.78 33.72
C ARG A 163 20.53 -73.67 32.88
N ARG A 164 21.62 -72.99 33.25
CA ARG A 164 21.98 -71.97 34.25
C ARG A 164 23.50 -71.87 34.08
N HIS A 165 24.09 -70.68 34.07
CA HIS A 165 25.31 -70.44 34.85
C HIS A 165 25.36 -68.98 35.29
N LEU A 166 25.58 -68.83 36.60
CA LEU A 166 25.50 -67.61 37.39
C LEU A 166 26.76 -66.74 37.23
N ARG A 167 26.60 -65.42 37.42
CA ARG A 167 27.27 -64.61 38.46
C ARG A 167 26.63 -63.20 38.53
N LEU A 168 26.21 -62.81 39.74
CA LEU A 168 25.77 -61.48 40.21
C LEU A 168 26.87 -60.92 41.15
N PRO A 169 26.79 -59.71 41.76
CA PRO A 169 26.23 -58.40 41.35
C PRO A 169 27.12 -57.18 41.76
N LEU A 170 27.03 -56.00 41.10
CA LEU A 170 27.36 -54.70 41.73
C LEU A 170 26.50 -53.52 41.19
N LEU A 171 25.57 -53.08 42.03
CA LEU A 171 25.09 -51.72 42.33
C LEU A 171 25.02 -50.59 41.24
N ARG A 172 23.76 -50.26 40.90
CA ARG A 172 23.11 -48.92 40.77
C ARG A 172 23.36 -47.96 39.55
N PRO A 173 22.40 -47.03 39.27
CA PRO A 173 22.00 -46.60 37.93
C PRO A 173 22.54 -45.21 37.53
N ARG A 174 22.66 -44.92 36.22
CA ARG A 174 22.91 -43.56 35.70
C ARG A 174 22.12 -43.23 34.42
N HIS A 175 21.21 -42.28 34.61
CA HIS A 175 20.98 -41.01 33.88
C HIS A 175 21.11 -40.91 32.35
N ARG A 176 20.07 -40.30 31.74
CA ARG A 176 20.03 -39.71 30.39
C ARG A 176 21.20 -38.74 30.12
N ALA A 177 21.78 -38.79 28.92
CA ALA A 177 22.22 -37.63 28.13
C ALA A 177 22.61 -38.04 26.69
N ASP A 178 21.99 -37.34 25.72
CA ASP A 178 22.56 -36.81 24.45
C ASP A 178 23.45 -37.66 23.53
N LEU A 179 22.94 -37.91 22.32
CA LEU A 179 23.74 -37.95 21.09
C LEU A 179 23.08 -37.10 20.00
N ARG A 180 23.42 -35.81 20.01
CA ARG A 180 23.49 -34.96 18.81
C ARG A 180 24.86 -35.21 18.14
N ALA A 181 24.90 -35.14 16.82
CA ALA A 181 26.13 -34.99 16.04
C ALA A 181 25.83 -34.14 14.77
N PRO A 182 26.82 -33.47 14.14
CA PRO A 182 27.49 -32.28 14.67
C PRO A 182 27.40 -31.07 13.70
N LEU A 183 27.42 -29.86 14.26
CA LEU A 183 27.68 -28.60 13.55
C LEU A 183 29.19 -28.42 13.35
N ALA A 184 29.69 -28.56 12.12
CA ALA A 184 30.98 -28.01 11.72
C ALA A 184 31.11 -27.86 10.18
N ALA A 185 30.42 -26.87 9.63
CA ALA A 185 30.89 -26.17 8.44
C ALA A 185 30.65 -24.67 8.66
N ARG A 186 31.46 -24.07 9.55
CA ARG A 186 31.60 -22.62 9.64
C ARG A 186 32.24 -22.13 8.34
N ARG A 187 31.42 -21.88 7.32
CA ARG A 187 31.77 -20.86 6.32
C ARG A 187 31.57 -19.53 7.03
N SER A 188 32.69 -18.85 7.32
CA SER A 188 32.67 -17.53 7.96
C SER A 188 31.63 -16.63 7.29
N PRO A 189 30.72 -15.97 8.03
CA PRO A 189 29.67 -15.11 7.49
C PRO A 189 30.21 -13.79 6.88
N ALA A 190 31.52 -13.68 6.68
CA ALA A 190 32.18 -12.49 6.16
C ALA A 190 31.71 -12.04 4.76
N PRO A 191 31.47 -12.92 3.76
CA PRO A 191 30.96 -12.48 2.46
C PRO A 191 29.45 -12.15 2.53
N MET A 192 28.68 -12.80 3.41
CA MET A 192 27.24 -12.55 3.58
C MET A 192 26.94 -11.27 4.38
N ARG A 193 27.78 -10.92 5.37
CA ARG A 193 27.73 -9.61 6.03
C ARG A 193 28.06 -8.48 5.05
N ARG A 194 29.03 -8.68 4.14
CA ARG A 194 29.35 -7.71 3.08
C ARG A 194 28.19 -7.55 2.09
N LEU A 195 27.52 -8.63 1.70
CA LEU A 195 26.34 -8.55 0.82
C LEU A 195 25.13 -7.88 1.48
N ALA A 196 24.89 -8.15 2.78
CA ALA A 196 23.81 -7.51 3.52
C ALA A 196 24.08 -6.01 3.75
N VAL A 197 25.34 -5.62 3.97
CA VAL A 197 25.76 -4.22 4.03
C VAL A 197 25.66 -3.58 2.65
N VAL A 198 26.04 -4.25 1.56
CA VAL A 198 25.88 -3.74 0.19
C VAL A 198 24.40 -3.57 -0.17
N ALA A 199 23.51 -4.48 0.24
CA ALA A 199 22.07 -4.35 0.04
C ALA A 199 21.46 -3.23 0.90
N LEU A 200 21.90 -3.05 2.15
CA LEU A 200 21.51 -1.93 3.01
C LEU A 200 22.03 -0.59 2.48
N VAL A 201 23.26 -0.56 1.95
CA VAL A 201 23.86 0.61 1.31
C VAL A 201 23.14 0.93 0.01
N ALA A 202 22.78 -0.08 -0.80
CA ALA A 202 21.98 0.09 -2.01
C ALA A 202 20.54 0.57 -1.72
N LEU A 203 19.95 0.17 -0.58
CA LEU A 203 18.69 0.72 -0.06
C LEU A 203 18.83 2.13 0.52
N ALA A 204 20.06 2.54 0.89
CA ALA A 204 20.38 3.87 1.39
C ALA A 204 20.79 4.84 0.27
N PHE A 205 21.03 4.35 -0.95
CA PHE A 205 21.21 5.20 -2.11
C PHE A 205 19.84 5.62 -2.64
N PRO A 206 19.47 6.91 -2.58
CA PRO A 206 18.41 7.38 -3.45
C PRO A 206 18.91 7.15 -4.87
N ALA A 207 18.23 6.28 -5.62
CA ALA A 207 18.47 6.13 -7.06
C ALA A 207 17.95 7.40 -7.72
N THR A 208 18.73 8.48 -7.62
CA THR A 208 18.40 9.75 -8.22
C THR A 208 18.60 9.61 -9.73
N ALA A 209 17.53 9.33 -10.46
CA ALA A 209 17.49 9.54 -11.89
C ALA A 209 17.40 11.06 -12.15
N PHE A 210 18.53 11.76 -12.01
CA PHE A 210 18.71 13.17 -12.35
C PHE A 210 18.76 13.34 -13.87
N ALA A 211 17.60 13.35 -14.53
CA ALA A 211 17.48 13.87 -15.89
C ALA A 211 16.72 15.20 -15.93
N HIS A 212 15.85 15.46 -14.95
CA HIS A 212 14.93 16.59 -14.94
C HIS A 212 15.47 17.79 -14.18
N ALA A 213 15.04 18.99 -14.57
CA ALA A 213 15.42 20.24 -13.88
C ALA A 213 14.79 20.30 -12.49
N ASN A 214 15.62 20.31 -11.45
CA ASN A 214 15.17 20.47 -10.07
C ASN A 214 15.25 21.93 -9.66
N LEU A 215 14.28 22.36 -8.88
CA LEU A 215 14.23 23.72 -8.34
C LEU A 215 15.19 23.82 -7.15
N ASP A 216 16.29 24.56 -7.32
CA ASP A 216 17.29 24.81 -6.28
C ASP A 216 16.78 25.78 -5.22
N SER A 217 16.20 26.90 -5.67
CA SER A 217 15.84 28.00 -4.77
C SER A 217 14.76 28.91 -5.35
N THR A 218 14.05 29.58 -4.45
CA THR A 218 12.96 30.51 -4.76
C THR A 218 13.12 31.81 -3.98
N SER A 219 12.78 32.92 -4.62
CA SER A 219 12.63 34.22 -3.97
C SER A 219 11.30 34.83 -4.41
N PRO A 220 10.31 35.02 -3.53
CA PRO A 220 10.27 34.65 -2.10
C PRO A 220 10.40 33.13 -1.85
N THR A 221 10.84 32.75 -0.64
CA THR A 221 11.00 31.33 -0.26
C THR A 221 9.67 30.68 0.13
N TYR A 222 9.66 29.35 0.22
CA TYR A 222 8.48 28.57 0.60
C TYR A 222 7.87 29.02 1.93
N ARG A 223 6.59 29.38 1.89
CA ARG A 223 5.81 29.88 3.03
C ARG A 223 6.39 31.11 3.70
N GLN A 224 7.23 31.88 3.02
CA GLN A 224 7.84 33.08 3.58
C GLN A 224 6.76 34.12 3.91
N ARG A 225 6.85 34.69 5.12
CA ARG A 225 6.12 35.91 5.49
C ARG A 225 7.01 37.11 5.21
N LEU A 226 6.62 37.90 4.23
CA LEU A 226 7.27 39.15 3.88
C LEU A 226 6.67 40.30 4.69
N HIS A 227 7.52 41.21 5.16
CA HIS A 227 7.09 42.44 5.83
C HIS A 227 6.66 43.52 4.82
N ALA A 228 7.27 43.55 3.64
CA ALA A 228 7.00 44.48 2.57
C ALA A 228 6.80 43.72 1.24
N PRO A 229 6.03 44.27 0.28
CA PRO A 229 5.81 43.64 -1.02
C PRO A 229 7.09 43.59 -1.86
N VAL A 230 7.31 42.48 -2.56
CA VAL A 230 8.40 42.29 -3.53
C VAL A 230 7.97 42.70 -4.94
N ARG A 231 8.94 43.02 -5.80
CA ARG A 231 8.71 43.46 -7.19
C ARG A 231 8.80 42.33 -8.22
N GLU A 232 9.36 41.19 -7.85
CA GLU A 232 9.53 40.04 -8.74
C GLU A 232 9.49 38.72 -7.96
N VAL A 233 9.20 37.63 -8.67
CA VAL A 233 9.47 36.25 -8.22
C VAL A 233 10.60 35.68 -9.07
N VAL A 234 11.55 35.01 -8.43
CA VAL A 234 12.71 34.38 -9.06
C VAL A 234 12.77 32.90 -8.68
N LEU A 235 12.88 32.04 -9.68
CA LEU A 235 13.08 30.59 -9.55
C LEU A 235 14.45 30.22 -10.14
N ARG A 236 15.27 29.48 -9.40
CA ARG A 236 16.57 29.00 -9.87
C ARG A 236 16.58 27.48 -9.90
N PHE A 237 17.01 26.90 -11.00
CA PHE A 237 17.09 25.46 -11.23
C PHE A 237 18.55 24.99 -11.25
N ASP A 238 18.76 23.67 -11.12
CA ASP A 238 20.07 23.01 -11.20
C ASP A 238 20.62 22.93 -12.63
N GLN A 239 19.76 23.06 -13.64
CA GLN A 239 20.08 23.09 -15.07
C GLN A 239 19.30 24.19 -15.80
N ALA A 240 19.65 24.44 -17.07
CA ALA A 240 18.93 25.43 -17.87
C ALA A 240 17.50 24.98 -18.16
N VAL A 241 16.59 25.95 -18.28
CA VAL A 241 15.17 25.70 -18.55
C VAL A 241 14.63 26.70 -19.56
N GLN A 242 13.62 26.29 -20.31
CA GLN A 242 12.82 27.16 -21.15
C GLN A 242 11.50 27.49 -20.45
N ALA A 243 11.07 28.75 -20.56
CA ALA A 243 9.87 29.26 -19.91
C ALA A 243 9.04 30.09 -20.89
N GLU A 244 7.80 29.65 -21.12
CA GLU A 244 6.78 30.43 -21.81
C GLU A 244 6.40 31.70 -21.02
N PRO A 245 5.81 32.74 -21.64
CA PRO A 245 5.44 33.97 -20.93
C PRO A 245 4.51 33.76 -19.72
N ASN A 246 3.68 32.72 -19.73
CA ASN A 246 2.80 32.33 -18.62
C ASN A 246 3.37 31.22 -17.73
N ALA A 247 4.66 30.89 -17.85
CA ALA A 247 5.33 29.84 -17.09
C ALA A 247 5.30 30.04 -15.58
N ILE A 248 5.10 31.27 -15.09
CA ILE A 248 4.93 31.56 -13.67
C ILE A 248 3.70 32.45 -13.49
N GLU A 249 2.72 31.95 -12.75
CA GLU A 249 1.53 32.69 -12.36
C GLU A 249 1.52 32.96 -10.86
N VAL A 250 1.41 34.24 -10.48
CA VAL A 250 1.22 34.64 -9.08
C VAL A 250 -0.22 35.08 -8.89
N ARG A 251 -0.98 34.38 -8.05
CA ARG A 251 -2.40 34.61 -7.79
C ARG A 251 -2.64 35.06 -6.35
N SER A 252 -3.55 36.01 -6.16
CA SER A 252 -4.04 36.37 -4.82
C SER A 252 -5.01 35.32 -4.28
N GLU A 253 -5.38 35.44 -3.00
CA GLU A 253 -6.44 34.63 -2.36
C GLU A 253 -7.81 34.70 -3.04
N PHE A 254 -8.06 35.74 -3.85
CA PHE A 254 -9.28 35.92 -4.65
C PHE A 254 -9.10 35.49 -6.12
N GLY A 255 -7.93 34.97 -6.49
CA GLY A 255 -7.65 34.46 -7.83
C GLY A 255 -7.15 35.44 -8.86
N LYS A 256 -6.94 36.70 -8.48
CA LYS A 256 -6.40 37.73 -9.37
C LYS A 256 -4.95 37.42 -9.71
N ILE A 257 -4.62 37.34 -11.00
CA ILE A 257 -3.24 37.17 -11.48
C ILE A 257 -2.51 38.52 -11.36
N LEU A 258 -1.38 38.49 -10.65
CA LEU A 258 -0.54 39.66 -10.35
C LEU A 258 0.86 39.55 -10.95
N SER A 259 1.19 38.46 -11.64
CA SER A 259 2.41 38.31 -12.42
C SER A 259 2.33 39.00 -13.80
N GLY A 260 3.49 39.42 -14.30
CA GLY A 260 3.72 39.77 -15.71
C GLY A 260 4.23 38.56 -16.51
N ALA A 261 4.96 38.81 -17.60
CA ALA A 261 5.54 37.74 -18.42
C ALA A 261 6.81 37.16 -17.79
N ALA A 262 6.89 35.83 -17.71
CA ALA A 262 8.08 35.11 -17.27
C ALA A 262 9.21 35.20 -18.32
N ARG A 263 10.45 35.28 -17.84
CA ARG A 263 11.65 35.27 -18.68
C ARG A 263 12.69 34.31 -18.10
N ALA A 264 13.09 33.33 -18.90
CA ALA A 264 14.19 32.42 -18.58
C ALA A 264 15.52 32.96 -19.10
N HIS A 265 16.57 32.80 -18.30
CA HIS A 265 17.96 33.07 -18.68
C HIS A 265 18.85 31.99 -18.07
N GLY A 266 19.20 30.98 -18.87
CA GLY A 266 19.87 29.77 -18.41
C GLY A 266 19.05 29.06 -17.33
N PRO A 267 19.61 28.82 -16.13
CA PRO A 267 18.90 28.14 -15.03
C PRO A 267 17.97 29.04 -14.22
N THR A 268 17.80 30.32 -14.57
CA THR A 268 17.00 31.26 -13.76
C THR A 268 15.78 31.74 -14.53
N VAL A 269 14.61 31.65 -13.92
CA VAL A 269 13.35 32.21 -14.44
C VAL A 269 12.88 33.33 -13.53
N ARG A 270 12.63 34.52 -14.10
CA ARG A 270 12.14 35.71 -13.38
C ARG A 270 10.78 36.13 -13.90
N VAL A 271 9.90 36.56 -13.00
CA VAL A 271 8.62 37.19 -13.36
C VAL A 271 8.40 38.48 -12.57
N PRO A 272 8.17 39.63 -13.23
CA PRO A 272 7.85 40.87 -12.54
C PRO A 272 6.43 40.80 -11.96
N LEU A 273 6.23 41.46 -10.82
CA LEU A 273 4.94 41.52 -10.14
C LEU A 273 4.34 42.92 -10.24
N LYS A 274 3.02 42.95 -10.37
CA LYS A 274 2.22 44.15 -10.13
C LYS A 274 2.22 44.45 -8.63
N HIS A 275 1.64 45.58 -8.23
CA HIS A 275 1.49 45.92 -6.82
C HIS A 275 0.83 44.78 -6.03
N LEU A 276 1.48 44.36 -4.93
CA LEU A 276 1.00 43.32 -4.02
C LEU A 276 0.46 43.97 -2.73
N PRO A 277 -0.87 44.00 -2.52
CA PRO A 277 -1.45 44.35 -1.24
C PRO A 277 -1.02 43.41 -0.09
N ARG A 278 -1.51 43.69 1.12
CA ARG A 278 -1.39 42.73 2.23
C ARG A 278 -2.30 41.53 1.96
N GLY A 279 -1.75 40.31 2.01
CA GLY A 279 -2.53 39.09 1.71
C GLY A 279 -1.66 37.86 1.46
N ALA A 280 -2.31 36.72 1.25
CA ALA A 280 -1.68 35.47 0.86
C ALA A 280 -1.62 35.31 -0.67
N TYR A 281 -0.54 34.73 -1.16
CA TYR A 281 -0.26 34.55 -2.57
C TYR A 281 0.14 33.12 -2.89
N THR A 282 -0.34 32.64 -4.04
CA THR A 282 0.00 31.33 -4.62
C THR A 282 0.82 31.55 -5.87
N VAL A 283 1.99 30.93 -5.94
CA VAL A 283 2.85 30.89 -7.11
C VAL A 283 2.72 29.52 -7.74
N ARG A 284 2.22 29.46 -8.98
CA ARG A 284 2.19 28.26 -9.81
C ARG A 284 3.22 28.41 -10.91
N TRP A 285 3.99 27.37 -11.19
CA TRP A 285 4.98 27.43 -12.26
C TRP A 285 5.07 26.13 -13.05
N HIS A 286 5.45 26.26 -14.31
CA HIS A 286 5.82 25.17 -15.20
C HIS A 286 6.94 25.59 -16.14
N VAL A 287 7.99 24.79 -16.26
CA VAL A 287 9.15 25.07 -17.13
C VAL A 287 9.51 23.81 -17.91
N LEU A 288 10.10 23.97 -19.09
CA LEU A 288 10.59 22.88 -19.91
C LEU A 288 12.09 22.69 -19.64
N SER A 289 12.49 21.52 -19.15
CA SER A 289 13.90 21.14 -18.96
C SER A 289 14.58 20.87 -20.30
N GLU A 290 15.92 20.92 -20.35
CA GLU A 290 16.70 20.63 -21.56
C GLU A 290 16.43 19.24 -22.14
N ASP A 291 16.00 18.29 -21.32
CA ASP A 291 15.65 16.93 -21.70
C ASP A 291 14.27 16.81 -22.38
N GLY A 292 13.54 17.92 -22.52
CA GLY A 292 12.23 17.97 -23.17
C GLY A 292 11.05 17.68 -22.26
N HIS A 293 11.25 17.54 -20.94
CA HIS A 293 10.17 17.32 -19.98
C HIS A 293 9.69 18.62 -19.33
N VAL A 294 8.38 18.74 -19.15
CA VAL A 294 7.78 19.86 -18.40
C VAL A 294 7.83 19.53 -16.91
N VAL A 295 8.60 20.30 -16.15
CA VAL A 295 8.63 20.29 -14.69
C VAL A 295 7.66 21.35 -14.18
N SER A 296 6.97 21.09 -13.08
CA SER A 296 5.99 22.02 -12.54
C SER A 296 5.96 21.99 -11.02
N GLY A 297 5.47 23.07 -10.41
CA GLY A 297 5.34 23.14 -8.96
C GLY A 297 4.45 24.29 -8.49
N VAL A 298 4.16 24.26 -7.19
CA VAL A 298 3.39 25.29 -6.48
C VAL A 298 4.06 25.60 -5.15
N PHE A 299 4.09 26.88 -4.80
CA PHE A 299 4.36 27.31 -3.44
C PHE A 299 3.57 28.56 -3.10
N THR A 300 3.54 28.90 -1.81
CA THR A 300 2.80 30.04 -1.28
C THR A 300 3.72 30.98 -0.51
N PHE A 301 3.39 32.26 -0.48
CA PHE A 301 4.02 33.26 0.39
C PHE A 301 2.97 34.26 0.88
N GLY A 302 3.28 35.04 1.92
CA GLY A 302 2.36 36.03 2.48
C GLY A 302 3.01 37.40 2.62
N VAL A 303 2.29 38.46 2.25
CA VAL A 303 2.71 39.85 2.51
C VAL A 303 1.93 40.35 3.72
N GLY A 304 2.62 40.63 4.82
CA GLY A 304 2.03 41.08 6.09
C GLY A 304 1.17 40.04 6.83
N VAL A 305 0.98 38.84 6.26
CA VAL A 305 0.20 37.71 6.82
C VAL A 305 1.02 36.42 6.80
N LYS A 306 0.61 35.41 7.57
CA LYS A 306 1.23 34.08 7.54
C LYS A 306 0.86 33.39 6.22
N ALA A 307 1.83 32.79 5.55
CA ALA A 307 1.57 32.06 4.31
C ALA A 307 0.80 30.74 4.58
N PRO A 308 -0.30 30.48 3.85
CA PRO A 308 -1.03 29.22 3.94
C PRO A 308 -0.15 28.06 3.45
N PRO A 309 -0.39 26.81 3.86
CA PRO A 309 0.27 25.65 3.25
C PRO A 309 -0.15 25.49 1.76
N PRO A 310 0.66 24.85 0.90
CA PRO A 310 0.31 24.60 -0.51
C PRO A 310 -1.01 23.84 -0.71
N THR A 311 -1.40 22.98 0.24
CA THR A 311 -2.70 22.27 0.25
C THR A 311 -3.91 23.19 0.45
N GLU A 312 -3.68 24.46 0.78
CA GLU A 312 -4.72 25.51 0.92
C GLU A 312 -4.46 26.66 -0.07
N ALA A 313 -3.64 26.42 -1.09
CA ALA A 313 -3.37 27.39 -2.14
C ALA A 313 -4.64 27.72 -2.94
N TYR A 314 -4.67 28.93 -3.53
CA TYR A 314 -5.79 29.34 -4.37
C TYR A 314 -5.99 28.37 -5.53
N GLY A 315 -7.18 27.77 -5.64
CA GLY A 315 -7.54 26.81 -6.68
C GLY A 315 -7.41 25.33 -6.27
N ALA A 316 -6.93 25.03 -5.05
CA ALA A 316 -7.02 23.69 -4.49
C ALA A 316 -8.52 23.37 -4.29
N SER A 317 -8.97 22.26 -4.85
CA SER A 317 -10.32 21.75 -4.67
C SER A 317 -10.44 21.22 -3.25
N GLY A 318 -11.55 21.53 -2.58
CA GLY A 318 -11.88 20.84 -1.33
C GLY A 318 -12.06 19.33 -1.55
N PRO A 319 -12.26 18.57 -0.48
CA PRO A 319 -12.20 17.13 -0.58
C PRO A 319 -13.20 16.54 -1.58
N THR A 320 -12.72 15.60 -2.40
CA THR A 320 -13.53 15.00 -3.47
C THR A 320 -14.19 13.69 -3.02
N THR A 321 -15.22 13.25 -3.76
CA THR A 321 -15.81 11.91 -3.54
C THR A 321 -14.77 10.80 -3.69
N THR A 322 -13.78 10.98 -4.57
CA THR A 322 -12.66 10.04 -4.75
C THR A 322 -11.80 9.97 -3.50
N GLU A 323 -11.47 11.11 -2.88
CA GLU A 323 -10.70 11.15 -1.63
C GLU A 323 -11.46 10.49 -0.47
N HIS A 324 -12.79 10.67 -0.38
CA HIS A 324 -13.60 9.94 0.62
C HIS A 324 -13.49 8.42 0.45
N VAL A 325 -13.53 7.91 -0.78
CA VAL A 325 -13.43 6.48 -1.08
C VAL A 325 -12.02 5.95 -0.77
N VAL A 326 -10.98 6.70 -1.16
CA VAL A 326 -9.59 6.33 -0.87
C VAL A 326 -9.32 6.32 0.63
N ARG A 327 -9.83 7.31 1.37
CA ARG A 327 -9.72 7.35 2.83
C ARG A 327 -10.50 6.22 3.51
N TRP A 328 -11.69 5.91 3.01
CA TRP A 328 -12.44 4.74 3.48
C TRP A 328 -11.67 3.44 3.24
N ALA A 329 -11.09 3.26 2.05
CA ALA A 329 -10.27 2.11 1.72
C ALA A 329 -9.02 2.02 2.62
N TYR A 330 -8.41 3.15 2.97
CA TYR A 330 -7.28 3.23 3.89
C TYR A 330 -7.68 2.83 5.32
N PHE A 331 -8.81 3.32 5.83
CA PHE A 331 -9.31 2.89 7.15
C PHE A 331 -9.67 1.41 7.18
N LEU A 332 -10.24 0.88 6.09
CA LEU A 332 -10.51 -0.55 5.95
C LEU A 332 -9.20 -1.35 5.93
N SER A 333 -8.19 -0.93 5.17
CA SER A 333 -6.90 -1.62 5.11
C SER A 333 -6.18 -1.63 6.47
N LEU A 334 -6.24 -0.52 7.21
CA LEU A 334 -5.75 -0.45 8.58
C LEU A 334 -6.52 -1.40 9.51
N ALA A 335 -7.84 -1.49 9.39
CA ALA A 335 -8.63 -2.44 10.17
C ALA A 335 -8.23 -3.90 9.86
N LEU A 336 -8.11 -4.26 8.58
CA LEU A 336 -7.67 -5.60 8.17
C LEU A 336 -6.28 -5.94 8.71
N LEU A 337 -5.35 -4.99 8.67
CA LEU A 337 -3.99 -5.13 9.18
C LEU A 337 -3.97 -5.21 10.72
N LEU A 338 -4.33 -4.12 11.40
CA LEU A 338 -4.18 -3.99 12.85
C LEU A 338 -5.11 -4.95 13.59
N GLY A 339 -6.37 -5.04 13.19
CA GLY A 339 -7.30 -6.01 13.76
C GLY A 339 -6.90 -7.44 13.43
N GLY A 340 -6.30 -7.70 12.25
CA GLY A 340 -5.62 -8.95 11.95
C GLY A 340 -4.55 -9.30 12.99
N LEU A 341 -3.52 -8.46 13.10
CA LEU A 341 -2.40 -8.67 14.01
C LEU A 341 -2.86 -8.80 15.47
N GLY A 342 -3.70 -7.87 15.93
CA GLY A 342 -4.25 -7.88 17.29
C GLY A 342 -5.06 -9.15 17.58
N PHE A 343 -5.93 -9.55 16.66
CA PHE A 343 -6.73 -10.77 16.83
C PHE A 343 -5.86 -12.04 16.84
N ARG A 344 -4.85 -12.13 15.97
CA ARG A 344 -3.92 -13.27 15.95
C ARG A 344 -3.13 -13.41 17.25
N LEU A 345 -2.70 -12.28 17.82
CA LEU A 345 -1.99 -12.23 19.09
C LEU A 345 -2.91 -12.52 20.27
N LEU A 346 -4.19 -12.14 20.21
CA LEU A 346 -5.21 -12.44 21.22
C LEU A 346 -5.46 -13.95 21.39
N LEU A 347 -5.35 -14.73 20.31
CA LEU A 347 -5.43 -16.20 20.39
C LEU A 347 -4.23 -16.82 21.11
N GLY A 348 -3.14 -16.08 21.33
CA GLY A 348 -2.00 -16.52 22.13
C GLY A 348 -1.32 -17.75 21.53
N ARG A 349 -1.19 -18.81 22.35
CA ARG A 349 -0.51 -20.06 21.97
C ARG A 349 -1.37 -21.02 21.17
N GLU A 350 -2.67 -20.76 21.00
CA GLU A 350 -3.57 -21.61 20.21
C GLU A 350 -3.03 -21.76 18.78
N GLU A 351 -3.02 -22.99 18.27
CA GLU A 351 -2.63 -23.29 16.90
C GLU A 351 -3.83 -23.15 15.98
N LEU A 352 -3.70 -22.30 14.96
CA LEU A 352 -4.72 -22.20 13.93
C LEU A 352 -4.59 -23.40 12.99
N PRO A 353 -5.70 -24.02 12.56
CA PRO A 353 -5.66 -24.95 11.45
C PRO A 353 -5.00 -24.30 10.23
N ALA A 354 -4.23 -25.07 9.45
CA ALA A 354 -3.46 -24.55 8.31
C ALA A 354 -4.33 -23.72 7.32
N ALA A 355 -5.60 -24.11 7.14
CA ALA A 355 -6.54 -23.37 6.29
C ALA A 355 -6.93 -21.99 6.87
N ALA A 356 -7.11 -21.91 8.19
CA ALA A 356 -7.39 -20.65 8.89
C ALA A 356 -6.15 -19.76 8.93
N GLU A 357 -4.97 -20.33 9.16
CA GLU A 357 -3.71 -19.59 9.15
C GLU A 357 -3.37 -19.01 7.77
N ARG A 358 -3.55 -19.79 6.69
CA ARG A 358 -3.40 -19.27 5.32
C ARG A 358 -4.36 -18.11 5.06
N ARG A 359 -5.62 -18.23 5.50
CA ARG A 359 -6.63 -17.18 5.30
C ARG A 359 -6.32 -15.95 6.15
N PHE A 360 -5.82 -16.13 7.37
CA PHE A 360 -5.34 -15.06 8.23
C PHE A 360 -4.27 -14.22 7.52
N PHE A 361 -3.19 -14.85 7.06
CA PHE A 361 -2.10 -14.15 6.38
C PHE A 361 -2.53 -13.56 5.03
N LEU A 362 -3.49 -14.16 4.33
CA LEU A 362 -4.09 -13.56 3.14
C LEU A 362 -4.82 -12.25 3.48
N VAL A 363 -5.66 -12.24 4.52
CA VAL A 363 -6.42 -11.05 4.91
C VAL A 363 -5.52 -9.96 5.49
N ALA A 364 -4.64 -10.30 6.43
CA ALA A 364 -3.70 -9.35 7.02
C ALA A 364 -2.64 -8.86 6.01
N GLY A 365 -2.19 -9.76 5.12
CA GLY A 365 -1.28 -9.43 4.02
C GLY A 365 -1.93 -8.50 3.00
N ALA A 366 -3.19 -8.75 2.61
CA ALA A 366 -3.96 -7.80 1.80
C ALA A 366 -4.11 -6.45 2.51
N GLY A 367 -4.34 -6.45 3.83
CA GLY A 367 -4.39 -5.24 4.64
C GLY A 367 -3.09 -4.43 4.61
N VAL A 368 -1.91 -5.06 4.74
CA VAL A 368 -0.64 -4.34 4.72
C VAL A 368 -0.30 -3.78 3.34
N VAL A 369 -0.53 -4.57 2.28
CA VAL A 369 -0.31 -4.11 0.90
C VAL A 369 -1.27 -2.96 0.59
N ALA A 370 -2.56 -3.11 0.88
CA ALA A 370 -3.53 -2.05 0.65
C ALA A 370 -3.23 -0.79 1.47
N THR A 371 -2.71 -0.90 2.70
CA THR A 371 -2.34 0.28 3.50
C THR A 371 -1.20 1.07 2.86
N LEU A 372 -0.23 0.40 2.25
CA LEU A 372 0.85 1.03 1.49
C LEU A 372 0.31 1.66 0.19
N GLU A 373 -0.35 0.87 -0.65
CA GLU A 373 -0.81 1.31 -1.98
C GLU A 373 -1.86 2.41 -1.90
N VAL A 374 -2.87 2.23 -1.04
CA VAL A 374 -3.92 3.23 -0.83
C VAL A 374 -3.35 4.47 -0.13
N GLY A 375 -2.35 4.31 0.75
CA GLY A 375 -1.63 5.43 1.36
C GLY A 375 -0.87 6.27 0.33
N ILE A 376 -0.18 5.62 -0.61
CA ILE A 376 0.49 6.28 -1.75
C ILE A 376 -0.55 6.96 -2.63
N LEU A 377 -1.65 6.29 -2.99
CA LEU A 377 -2.72 6.88 -3.79
C LEU A 377 -3.35 8.10 -3.10
N ALA A 378 -3.61 8.03 -1.79
CA ALA A 378 -4.13 9.14 -1.00
C ALA A 378 -3.18 10.35 -1.04
N PHE A 379 -1.87 10.09 -0.89
CA PHE A 379 -0.86 11.14 -1.00
C PHE A 379 -0.80 11.74 -2.40
N MET A 380 -0.85 10.90 -3.45
CA MET A 380 -0.83 11.35 -4.83
C MET A 380 -2.04 12.21 -5.17
N LEU A 381 -3.26 11.81 -4.79
CA LEU A 381 -4.47 12.62 -4.99
C LEU A 381 -4.39 13.97 -4.27
N ARG A 382 -3.87 13.96 -3.04
CA ARG A 382 -3.69 15.20 -2.26
C ARG A 382 -2.62 16.10 -2.85
N ALA A 383 -1.55 15.53 -3.38
CA ALA A 383 -0.49 16.26 -4.06
C ALA A 383 -0.97 16.80 -5.42
N GLU A 384 -1.79 16.04 -6.16
CA GLU A 384 -2.46 16.47 -7.39
C GLU A 384 -3.30 17.72 -7.15
N ASP A 385 -4.14 17.68 -6.11
CA ASP A 385 -4.99 18.80 -5.71
C ASP A 385 -4.17 20.02 -5.24
N ALA A 386 -3.17 19.79 -4.38
CA ALA A 386 -2.32 20.86 -3.86
C ALA A 386 -1.47 21.54 -4.95
N LEU A 387 -0.96 20.76 -5.91
CA LEU A 387 -0.15 21.27 -7.02
C LEU A 387 -1.01 21.74 -8.20
N GLN A 388 -2.29 21.39 -8.22
CA GLN A 388 -3.22 21.67 -9.33
C GLN A 388 -2.65 21.22 -10.68
N LEU A 389 -2.01 20.05 -10.67
CA LEU A 389 -1.40 19.42 -11.84
C LEU A 389 -2.16 18.13 -12.14
N PRO A 390 -2.49 17.80 -13.39
CA PRO A 390 -3.07 16.50 -13.69
C PRO A 390 -2.08 15.37 -13.35
N PHE A 391 -2.58 14.24 -12.86
CA PHE A 391 -1.77 13.09 -12.41
C PHE A 391 -0.55 12.74 -13.30
N GLY A 392 -0.70 12.76 -14.64
CA GLY A 392 0.39 12.44 -15.56
C GLY A 392 1.57 13.43 -15.57
N ARG A 393 1.40 14.64 -15.01
CA ARG A 393 2.46 15.63 -14.78
C ARG A 393 3.00 15.60 -13.35
N LEU A 394 2.27 15.00 -12.40
CA LEU A 394 2.70 14.85 -11.01
C LEU A 394 3.99 14.01 -10.90
N LEU A 395 4.14 13.02 -11.78
CA LEU A 395 5.34 12.18 -11.85
C LEU A 395 6.63 12.99 -12.17
N TYR A 396 6.46 14.15 -12.79
CA TYR A 396 7.52 15.12 -13.14
C TYR A 396 7.44 16.41 -12.31
N GLY A 397 6.56 16.43 -11.30
CA GLY A 397 6.39 17.59 -10.44
C GLY A 397 7.51 17.67 -9.42
N ASP A 398 7.96 18.89 -9.11
CA ASP A 398 8.82 19.10 -7.95
C ASP A 398 7.97 18.92 -6.68
N LEU A 399 8.11 17.75 -6.04
CA LEU A 399 7.43 17.42 -4.79
C LEU A 399 8.18 17.95 -3.56
N SER A 400 9.35 18.57 -3.69
CA SER A 400 10.19 18.99 -2.54
C SER A 400 9.45 19.94 -1.59
N SER A 401 8.66 20.88 -2.15
CA SER A 401 7.87 21.86 -1.39
C SER A 401 6.78 21.19 -0.53
N ILE A 402 6.29 20.01 -0.95
CA ILE A 402 5.28 19.23 -0.22
C ILE A 402 5.96 18.20 0.68
N ALA A 403 6.93 17.44 0.16
CA ALA A 403 7.61 16.33 0.84
C ALA A 403 8.46 16.79 2.03
N GLY A 404 9.27 17.85 1.86
CA GLY A 404 10.13 18.41 2.91
C GLY A 404 9.64 19.72 3.51
N GLY A 405 8.78 20.46 2.79
CA GLY A 405 8.26 21.75 3.25
C GLY A 405 6.99 21.68 4.11
N THR A 406 6.43 20.49 4.32
CA THR A 406 5.19 20.31 5.07
C THR A 406 5.22 19.11 6.02
N ARG A 407 4.53 19.24 7.16
CA ARG A 407 4.25 18.11 8.09
C ARG A 407 3.54 16.95 7.38
N PHE A 408 2.77 17.25 6.32
CA PHE A 408 2.07 16.27 5.51
C PHE A 408 3.05 15.35 4.77
N GLY A 409 4.05 15.93 4.09
CA GLY A 409 5.10 15.19 3.39
C GLY A 409 5.96 14.34 4.33
N GLU A 410 6.40 14.92 5.46
CA GLU A 410 7.17 14.19 6.48
C GLU A 410 6.38 13.01 7.06
N ALA A 411 5.10 13.22 7.39
CA ALA A 411 4.22 12.16 7.88
C ALA A 411 4.02 11.05 6.84
N PHE A 412 3.89 11.40 5.56
CA PHE A 412 3.78 10.43 4.47
C PHE A 412 5.03 9.55 4.35
N ILE A 413 6.22 10.15 4.36
CA ILE A 413 7.50 9.43 4.28
C ILE A 413 7.63 8.48 5.48
N ALA A 414 7.42 9.00 6.69
CA ALA A 414 7.52 8.22 7.92
C ALA A 414 6.53 7.05 7.93
N MET A 415 5.29 7.29 7.53
CA MET A 415 4.23 6.27 7.45
C MET A 415 4.55 5.20 6.40
N THR A 416 5.03 5.59 5.22
CA THR A 416 5.36 4.66 4.14
C THR A 416 6.51 3.73 4.54
N LEU A 417 7.59 4.29 5.09
CA LEU A 417 8.71 3.51 5.62
C LEU A 417 8.28 2.64 6.81
N GLY A 418 7.44 3.18 7.69
CA GLY A 418 6.87 2.48 8.83
C GLY A 418 6.07 1.24 8.42
N TYR A 419 5.13 1.38 7.46
CA TYR A 419 4.33 0.26 6.97
C TYR A 419 5.12 -0.71 6.09
N ALA A 420 6.20 -0.27 5.43
CA ALA A 420 7.14 -1.17 4.75
C ALA A 420 7.84 -2.09 5.77
N LEU A 421 8.25 -1.56 6.94
CA LEU A 421 8.78 -2.38 8.03
C LEU A 421 7.71 -3.33 8.60
N VAL A 422 6.47 -2.86 8.77
CA VAL A 422 5.35 -3.74 9.18
C VAL A 422 5.17 -4.88 8.18
N ALA A 423 5.19 -4.60 6.88
CA ALA A 423 5.11 -5.60 5.83
C ALA A 423 6.25 -6.62 5.93
N ALA A 424 7.48 -6.16 6.16
CA ALA A 424 8.64 -7.02 6.35
C ALA A 424 8.47 -7.94 7.58
N PHE A 425 7.97 -7.43 8.71
CA PHE A 425 7.71 -8.27 9.89
C PHE A 425 6.58 -9.28 9.68
N VAL A 426 5.48 -8.88 9.02
CA VAL A 426 4.37 -9.80 8.69
C VAL A 426 4.84 -10.90 7.73
N PHE A 427 5.61 -10.52 6.70
CA PHE A 427 6.19 -11.46 5.76
C PHE A 427 7.17 -12.42 6.44
N LEU A 428 8.04 -11.91 7.32
CA LEU A 428 8.99 -12.74 8.05
C LEU A 428 8.28 -13.66 9.05
N ALA A 429 7.23 -13.19 9.73
CA ALA A 429 6.39 -14.01 10.59
C ALA A 429 5.78 -15.18 9.82
N TRP A 430 5.24 -14.91 8.63
CA TRP A 430 4.69 -15.93 7.75
C TRP A 430 5.75 -16.92 7.25
N LEU A 431 6.94 -16.42 6.89
CA LEU A 431 7.98 -17.25 6.31
C LEU A 431 8.66 -18.17 7.33
N THR A 432 8.95 -17.62 8.52
CA THR A 432 9.68 -18.31 9.60
C THR A 432 8.75 -19.07 10.55
N ASP A 433 7.44 -18.89 10.41
CA ASP A 433 6.42 -19.34 11.37
C ASP A 433 6.64 -18.78 12.80
N ARG A 434 7.31 -17.64 12.91
CA ARG A 434 7.64 -16.99 14.19
C ARG A 434 6.63 -15.90 14.51
N ARG A 435 5.59 -16.30 15.24
CA ARG A 435 4.50 -15.40 15.68
C ARG A 435 4.96 -14.19 16.49
N PHE A 436 6.08 -14.27 17.21
CA PHE A 436 6.57 -13.15 18.01
C PHE A 436 6.90 -11.92 17.15
N LEU A 437 7.20 -12.09 15.86
CA LEU A 437 7.44 -11.02 14.90
C LEU A 437 6.17 -10.18 14.61
N LEU A 438 4.98 -10.68 14.95
CA LEU A 438 3.75 -9.91 14.84
C LEU A 438 3.63 -8.82 15.91
N TRP A 439 4.36 -8.93 17.04
CA TRP A 439 4.40 -7.87 18.05
C TRP A 439 5.04 -6.57 17.55
N PRO A 440 6.28 -6.56 17.04
CA PRO A 440 6.85 -5.34 16.47
C PRO A 440 6.04 -4.84 15.27
N ALA A 441 5.45 -5.73 14.46
CA ALA A 441 4.51 -5.34 13.40
C ALA A 441 3.29 -4.58 13.95
N LEU A 442 2.67 -5.08 15.03
CA LEU A 442 1.51 -4.44 15.66
C LEU A 442 1.90 -3.09 16.29
N VAL A 443 3.02 -3.04 17.01
CA VAL A 443 3.49 -1.81 17.68
C VAL A 443 3.80 -0.73 16.65
N LEU A 444 4.55 -1.06 15.59
CA LEU A 444 4.82 -0.11 14.51
C LEU A 444 3.54 0.29 13.77
N GLY A 445 2.67 -0.69 13.47
CA GLY A 445 1.41 -0.44 12.79
C GLY A 445 0.48 0.49 13.57
N LEU A 446 0.43 0.35 14.89
CA LEU A 446 -0.28 1.26 15.79
C LEU A 446 0.40 2.63 15.85
N GLY A 447 1.73 2.68 15.95
CA GLY A 447 2.49 3.93 15.99
C GLY A 447 2.26 4.82 14.77
N PHE A 448 2.10 4.22 13.58
CA PHE A 448 1.84 4.95 12.33
C PHE A 448 0.35 5.07 11.96
N ALA A 449 -0.57 4.53 12.77
CA ALA A 449 -2.01 4.50 12.45
C ALA A 449 -2.61 5.89 12.23
N SER A 450 -2.15 6.90 12.98
CA SER A 450 -2.60 8.28 12.85
C SER A 450 -1.83 9.10 11.80
N GLY A 451 -0.95 8.48 10.99
CA GLY A 451 -0.12 9.19 10.01
C GLY A 451 -0.92 10.12 9.09
N LEU A 452 -2.03 9.61 8.54
CA LEU A 452 -2.93 10.42 7.70
C LEU A 452 -3.69 11.52 8.46
N SER A 453 -4.06 11.30 9.73
CA SER A 453 -4.69 12.33 10.59
C SER A 453 -3.71 13.42 11.03
N LEU A 454 -2.47 13.05 11.33
CA LEU A 454 -1.37 13.97 11.66
C LEU A 454 -0.91 14.78 10.43
N SER A 455 -1.11 14.22 9.23
CA SER A 455 -0.83 14.88 7.96
C SER A 455 -1.93 15.88 7.54
N GLY A 456 -3.14 15.77 8.09
CA GLY A 456 -4.32 16.58 7.71
C GLY A 456 -4.55 17.85 8.55
N HIS A 457 -5.65 18.55 8.24
CA HIS A 457 -6.11 19.81 8.89
C HIS A 457 -6.20 19.71 10.43
N SER A 458 -6.44 18.50 10.97
CA SER A 458 -6.53 18.21 12.41
C SER A 458 -5.31 18.63 13.24
N ALA A 459 -4.12 18.66 12.67
CA ALA A 459 -2.92 19.10 13.38
C ALA A 459 -2.80 20.64 13.46
N VAL A 460 -3.56 21.38 12.64
CA VAL A 460 -3.50 22.84 12.49
C VAL A 460 -4.84 23.53 12.86
N ASP A 461 -5.89 22.75 13.13
CA ASP A 461 -7.22 23.23 13.53
C ASP A 461 -7.18 24.04 14.83
N ALA A 462 -8.09 25.02 14.94
CA ALA A 462 -8.25 25.83 16.15
C ALA A 462 -8.65 24.94 17.36
N GLY A 463 -7.69 24.65 18.24
CA GLY A 463 -7.86 23.73 19.37
C GLY A 463 -7.09 22.41 19.24
N SER A 464 -6.28 22.23 18.18
CA SER A 464 -5.34 21.12 18.11
C SER A 464 -4.35 21.19 19.28
N SER A 465 -4.20 20.07 19.96
CA SER A 465 -3.27 19.88 21.08
C SER A 465 -2.78 18.44 21.05
N TRP A 466 -1.67 18.16 21.74
CA TRP A 466 -1.19 16.78 21.88
C TRP A 466 -2.27 15.84 22.45
N ARG A 467 -3.24 16.35 23.24
CA ARG A 467 -4.36 15.57 23.77
C ARG A 467 -5.38 15.20 22.71
N SER A 468 -5.71 16.12 21.78
CA SER A 468 -6.60 15.81 20.65
C SER A 468 -5.93 14.89 19.64
N GLU A 469 -4.63 15.05 19.41
CA GLU A 469 -3.86 14.12 18.57
C GLU A 469 -3.83 12.71 19.19
N LEU A 470 -3.60 12.60 20.50
CA LEU A 470 -3.62 11.33 21.22
C LEU A 470 -5.02 10.68 21.21
N ALA A 471 -6.08 11.48 21.41
CA ALA A 471 -7.44 10.98 21.37
C ALA A 471 -7.82 10.48 19.97
N ASP A 472 -7.41 11.19 18.92
CA ASP A 472 -7.64 10.75 17.53
C ASP A 472 -6.90 9.44 17.22
N TRP A 473 -5.64 9.35 17.61
CA TRP A 473 -4.85 8.12 17.52
C TRP A 473 -5.50 6.95 18.28
N ALA A 474 -5.93 7.18 19.52
CA ALA A 474 -6.56 6.16 20.35
C ALA A 474 -7.91 5.70 19.75
N HIS A 475 -8.72 6.64 19.25
CA HIS A 475 -9.99 6.37 18.62
C HIS A 475 -9.80 5.51 17.36
N LEU A 476 -8.91 5.93 16.45
CA LEU A 476 -8.64 5.22 15.20
C LEU A 476 -8.04 3.83 15.45
N SER A 477 -7.06 3.73 16.34
CA SER A 477 -6.41 2.46 16.69
C SER A 477 -7.41 1.47 17.30
N ALA A 478 -8.24 1.93 18.24
CA ALA A 478 -9.23 1.08 18.89
C ALA A 478 -10.34 0.64 17.90
N ALA A 479 -10.79 1.54 17.02
CA ALA A 479 -11.76 1.22 15.98
C ALA A 479 -11.20 0.20 14.97
N ALA A 480 -9.95 0.36 14.53
CA ALA A 480 -9.28 -0.57 13.61
C ALA A 480 -9.12 -1.96 14.22
N LEU A 481 -8.70 -2.06 15.49
CA LEU A 481 -8.61 -3.32 16.23
C LEU A 481 -9.98 -3.99 16.40
N TRP A 482 -11.01 -3.22 16.71
CA TRP A 482 -12.37 -3.72 16.92
C TRP A 482 -12.99 -4.23 15.62
N ILE A 483 -13.09 -3.37 14.60
CA ILE A 483 -13.72 -3.73 13.32
C ILE A 483 -12.91 -4.83 12.61
N GLY A 484 -11.58 -4.73 12.62
CA GLY A 484 -10.73 -5.75 12.02
C GLY A 484 -10.81 -7.10 12.75
N GLY A 485 -10.93 -7.10 14.08
CA GLY A 485 -11.15 -8.32 14.85
C GLY A 485 -12.49 -8.99 14.56
N LEU A 486 -13.57 -8.22 14.32
CA LEU A 486 -14.85 -8.74 13.84
C LEU A 486 -14.70 -9.43 12.47
N ILE A 487 -13.95 -8.80 11.55
CA ILE A 487 -13.67 -9.38 10.23
C ILE A 487 -12.89 -10.70 10.37
N GLN A 488 -11.87 -10.76 11.23
CA GLN A 488 -11.13 -12.00 11.48
C GLN A 488 -12.02 -13.09 12.07
N LEU A 489 -12.88 -12.74 13.02
CA LEU A 489 -13.81 -13.68 13.62
C LEU A 489 -14.81 -14.23 12.60
N ALA A 490 -15.42 -13.35 11.79
CA ALA A 490 -16.45 -13.69 10.82
C ALA A 490 -15.91 -14.46 9.60
N PHE A 491 -14.77 -14.04 9.06
CA PHE A 491 -14.27 -14.53 7.77
C PHE A 491 -13.11 -15.51 7.89
N VAL A 492 -12.38 -15.53 9.01
CA VAL A 492 -11.25 -16.48 9.22
C VAL A 492 -11.62 -17.58 10.19
N VAL A 493 -11.94 -17.25 11.43
CA VAL A 493 -12.19 -18.27 12.47
C VAL A 493 -13.48 -19.02 12.19
N TRP A 494 -14.59 -18.32 11.96
CA TRP A 494 -15.88 -18.98 11.79
C TRP A 494 -15.86 -20.01 10.65
N PRO A 495 -15.34 -19.70 9.45
CA PRO A 495 -15.39 -20.65 8.33
C PRO A 495 -14.30 -21.72 8.37
N LYS A 496 -13.15 -21.48 9.04
CA LYS A 496 -11.95 -22.33 8.90
C LYS A 496 -11.38 -22.90 10.20
N ALA A 497 -11.87 -22.48 11.37
CA ALA A 497 -11.40 -22.93 12.68
C ALA A 497 -12.59 -23.20 13.64
N PRO A 498 -13.44 -24.21 13.35
CA PRO A 498 -14.62 -24.53 14.16
C PRO A 498 -14.30 -24.79 15.64
N GLU A 499 -13.16 -25.44 15.91
CA GLU A 499 -12.66 -25.76 17.25
C GLU A 499 -12.29 -24.51 18.07
N LEU A 500 -11.93 -23.40 17.42
CA LEU A 500 -11.54 -22.16 18.09
C LEU A 500 -12.68 -21.14 18.20
N ARG A 501 -13.86 -21.37 17.59
CA ARG A 501 -14.95 -20.38 17.54
C ARG A 501 -15.35 -19.84 18.93
N ARG A 502 -15.56 -20.73 19.90
CA ARG A 502 -15.96 -20.35 21.26
C ARG A 502 -14.87 -19.54 21.95
N THR A 503 -13.64 -20.04 21.95
CA THR A 503 -12.49 -19.38 22.59
C THR A 503 -12.20 -18.02 21.97
N ALA A 504 -12.19 -17.95 20.64
CA ALA A 504 -11.97 -16.72 19.89
C ALA A 504 -13.08 -15.69 20.18
N PHE A 505 -14.35 -16.10 20.13
CA PHE A 505 -15.48 -15.22 20.42
C PHE A 505 -15.41 -14.64 21.84
N LEU A 506 -15.15 -15.47 22.87
CA LEU A 506 -15.11 -15.01 24.26
C LEU A 506 -13.93 -14.08 24.53
N ARG A 507 -12.73 -14.39 24.01
CA ARG A 507 -11.56 -13.51 24.16
C ARG A 507 -11.77 -12.20 23.42
N PHE A 508 -12.29 -12.26 22.20
CA PHE A 508 -12.56 -11.07 21.41
C PHE A 508 -13.64 -10.20 22.03
N SER A 509 -14.72 -10.78 22.55
CA SER A 509 -15.78 -10.04 23.24
C SER A 509 -15.26 -9.24 24.44
N ARG A 510 -14.35 -9.82 25.24
CA ARG A 510 -13.69 -9.10 26.36
C ARG A 510 -12.82 -7.94 25.88
N LEU A 511 -12.01 -8.16 24.85
CA LEU A 511 -11.19 -7.10 24.25
C LEU A 511 -12.07 -6.00 23.65
N ALA A 512 -13.11 -6.37 22.91
CA ALA A 512 -14.04 -5.46 22.23
C ALA A 512 -14.72 -4.50 23.22
N SER A 513 -15.13 -4.96 24.40
CA SER A 513 -15.67 -4.07 25.45
C SER A 513 -14.70 -2.96 25.83
N GLY A 514 -13.41 -3.27 26.00
CA GLY A 514 -12.37 -2.27 26.29
C GLY A 514 -12.12 -1.33 25.11
N LEU A 515 -12.04 -1.87 23.89
CA LEU A 515 -11.86 -1.06 22.67
C LEU A 515 -13.03 -0.10 22.45
N ILE A 516 -14.27 -0.55 22.66
CA ILE A 516 -15.48 0.28 22.56
C ILE A 516 -15.42 1.43 23.57
N ALA A 517 -15.02 1.16 24.83
CA ALA A 517 -14.87 2.22 25.82
C ALA A 517 -13.85 3.29 25.39
N VAL A 518 -12.72 2.89 24.80
CA VAL A 518 -11.72 3.81 24.25
C VAL A 518 -12.29 4.60 23.07
N VAL A 519 -12.96 3.95 22.12
CA VAL A 519 -13.60 4.62 20.97
C VAL A 519 -14.61 5.66 21.44
N LEU A 520 -15.50 5.30 22.36
CA LEU A 520 -16.52 6.22 22.88
C LEU A 520 -15.92 7.39 23.66
N GLY A 521 -14.99 7.11 24.58
CA GLY A 521 -14.33 8.14 25.38
C GLY A 521 -13.54 9.13 24.52
N ALA A 522 -12.71 8.63 23.62
CA ALA A 522 -11.94 9.47 22.70
C ALA A 522 -12.85 10.22 21.70
N GLY A 523 -13.90 9.57 21.19
CA GLY A 523 -14.84 10.17 20.25
C GLY A 523 -15.66 11.29 20.89
N LEU A 524 -16.09 11.11 22.14
CA LEU A 524 -16.78 12.15 22.91
C LEU A 524 -15.86 13.35 23.14
N TYR A 525 -14.62 13.11 23.57
CA TYR A 525 -13.64 14.17 23.76
C TYR A 525 -13.39 14.96 22.46
N LEU A 526 -13.15 14.26 21.34
CA LEU A 526 -12.95 14.91 20.04
C LEU A 526 -14.18 15.70 19.59
N SER A 527 -15.39 15.21 19.88
CA SER A 527 -16.63 15.92 19.55
C SER A 527 -16.76 17.22 20.34
N ILE A 528 -16.44 17.22 21.64
CA ILE A 528 -16.45 18.41 22.49
C ILE A 528 -15.43 19.45 22.01
N VAL A 529 -14.22 19.01 21.62
CA VAL A 529 -13.17 19.92 21.15
C VAL A 529 -13.51 20.55 19.79
N ARG A 530 -14.17 19.78 18.91
CA ARG A 530 -14.46 20.17 17.52
C ARG A 530 -15.81 20.86 17.30
N LEU A 531 -16.75 20.77 18.25
CA LEU A 531 -18.06 21.45 18.18
C LEU A 531 -18.13 22.57 19.22
N PRO A 532 -17.93 23.84 18.82
CA PRO A 532 -18.00 24.98 19.74
C PRO A 532 -19.39 25.17 20.35
N GLN A 533 -20.46 24.91 19.59
CA GLN A 533 -21.85 25.06 20.03
C GLN A 533 -22.64 23.78 19.77
N LEU A 534 -23.60 23.47 20.64
CA LEU A 534 -24.45 22.29 20.47
C LEU A 534 -25.31 22.38 19.19
N SER A 535 -25.72 23.60 18.81
CA SER A 535 -26.48 23.85 17.58
C SER A 535 -25.76 23.42 16.31
N ASP A 536 -24.43 23.43 16.32
CA ASP A 536 -23.60 23.01 15.18
C ASP A 536 -23.85 21.56 14.77
N LEU A 537 -24.41 20.75 15.68
CA LEU A 537 -24.73 19.35 15.41
C LEU A 537 -25.80 19.20 14.32
N TRP A 538 -26.75 20.13 14.19
CA TRP A 538 -27.80 20.08 13.15
C TRP A 538 -27.70 21.20 12.12
N THR A 539 -27.04 22.32 12.44
CA THR A 539 -26.86 23.46 11.52
C THR A 539 -25.66 23.28 10.58
N ALA A 540 -24.55 22.70 11.05
CA ALA A 540 -23.33 22.54 10.26
C ALA A 540 -23.30 21.21 9.48
N GLY A 541 -22.68 21.23 8.30
CA GLY A 541 -22.47 20.00 7.49
C GLY A 541 -21.69 18.93 8.26
N TYR A 542 -20.63 19.34 8.98
CA TYR A 542 -19.86 18.48 9.87
C TYR A 542 -20.74 17.80 10.93
N GLY A 543 -21.64 18.55 11.58
CA GLY A 543 -22.55 18.02 12.61
C GLY A 543 -23.52 16.97 12.07
N ARG A 544 -24.07 17.18 10.87
CA ARG A 544 -24.98 16.23 10.22
C ARG A 544 -24.29 14.90 9.89
N VAL A 545 -23.05 14.93 9.40
CA VAL A 545 -22.26 13.71 9.16
C VAL A 545 -21.95 12.99 10.49
N LEU A 546 -21.66 13.75 11.55
CA LEU A 546 -21.47 13.19 12.88
C LEU A 546 -22.74 12.50 13.40
N LEU A 547 -23.92 13.07 13.20
CA LEU A 547 -25.20 12.45 13.57
C LEU A 547 -25.41 11.10 12.87
N VAL A 548 -25.11 11.02 11.56
CA VAL A 548 -25.16 9.75 10.82
C VAL A 548 -24.19 8.74 11.43
N LYS A 549 -22.95 9.15 11.73
CA LYS A 549 -21.96 8.28 12.39
C LYS A 549 -22.44 7.81 13.76
N LEU A 550 -23.04 8.68 14.57
CA LEU A 550 -23.60 8.33 15.88
C LEU A 550 -24.75 7.33 15.76
N GLY A 551 -25.64 7.48 14.78
CA GLY A 551 -26.71 6.52 14.52
C GLY A 551 -26.18 5.14 14.14
N LEU A 552 -25.16 5.08 13.27
CA LEU A 552 -24.48 3.83 12.91
C LEU A 552 -23.76 3.18 14.10
N VAL A 553 -23.09 3.99 14.94
CA VAL A 553 -22.46 3.51 16.17
C VAL A 553 -23.50 2.98 17.16
N ALA A 554 -24.63 3.66 17.34
CA ALA A 554 -25.72 3.18 18.19
C ALA A 554 -26.24 1.82 17.71
N LEU A 555 -26.45 1.67 16.39
CA LEU A 555 -26.83 0.38 15.79
C LEU A 555 -25.78 -0.72 16.07
N ALA A 556 -24.49 -0.42 15.90
CA ALA A 556 -23.41 -1.37 16.20
C ALA A 556 -23.36 -1.74 17.69
N LEU A 557 -23.57 -0.77 18.60
CA LEU A 557 -23.60 -1.01 20.04
C LEU A 557 -24.81 -1.87 20.45
N THR A 558 -25.98 -1.64 19.86
CA THR A 558 -27.15 -2.52 20.10
C THR A 558 -26.83 -3.95 19.65
N TRP A 559 -26.18 -4.12 18.50
CA TRP A 559 -25.77 -5.44 18.02
C TRP A 559 -24.75 -6.12 18.96
N GLY A 560 -23.70 -5.38 19.33
CA GLY A 560 -22.67 -5.85 20.27
C GLY A 560 -23.24 -6.15 21.65
N ALA A 561 -24.23 -5.40 22.12
CA ALA A 561 -24.94 -5.66 23.38
C ALA A 561 -25.71 -6.98 23.32
N VAL A 562 -26.40 -7.29 22.22
CA VAL A 562 -27.05 -8.59 22.02
C VAL A 562 -26.01 -9.72 22.07
N HIS A 563 -24.86 -9.56 21.43
CA HIS A 563 -23.79 -10.56 21.51
C HIS A 563 -23.19 -10.69 22.91
N HIS A 564 -23.02 -9.59 23.63
CA HIS A 564 -22.42 -9.58 24.95
C HIS A 564 -23.35 -10.11 26.05
N PHE A 565 -24.63 -9.75 26.01
CA PHE A 565 -25.60 -10.11 27.06
C PHE A 565 -26.39 -11.37 26.75
N VAL A 566 -26.51 -11.78 25.48
CA VAL A 566 -27.26 -12.99 25.09
C VAL A 566 -26.33 -14.09 24.59
N ALA A 567 -25.53 -13.81 23.55
CA ALA A 567 -24.73 -14.87 22.91
C ALA A 567 -23.57 -15.34 23.80
N ARG A 568 -22.88 -14.41 24.48
CA ARG A 568 -21.76 -14.73 25.36
C ARG A 568 -22.14 -15.62 26.55
N PRO A 569 -23.15 -15.29 27.40
CA PRO A 569 -23.55 -16.16 28.51
C PRO A 569 -24.00 -17.55 28.04
N ALA A 570 -24.76 -17.62 26.94
CA ALA A 570 -25.18 -18.91 26.37
C ALA A 570 -24.00 -19.78 25.90
N LEU A 571 -22.94 -19.17 25.36
CA LEU A 571 -21.70 -19.86 25.00
C LEU A 571 -20.85 -20.23 26.23
N GLU A 572 -20.86 -19.41 27.29
CA GLU A 572 -20.19 -19.73 28.56
C GLU A 572 -20.87 -20.95 29.23
N GLN A 573 -22.20 -21.04 29.18
CA GLN A 573 -23.01 -22.13 29.76
C GLN A 573 -23.08 -23.42 28.90
N GLY A 574 -22.57 -23.39 27.67
CA GLY A 574 -22.56 -24.57 26.78
C GLY A 574 -23.85 -24.80 25.98
N SER A 575 -24.88 -23.97 26.16
CA SER A 575 -26.19 -24.03 25.49
C SER A 575 -26.21 -23.35 24.10
N GLY A 576 -25.04 -23.09 23.51
CA GLY A 576 -24.88 -22.20 22.34
C GLY A 576 -25.27 -22.78 20.97
N GLY A 577 -25.71 -24.03 20.86
CA GLY A 577 -25.93 -24.72 19.58
C GLY A 577 -26.78 -23.93 18.55
N PRO A 578 -28.01 -23.50 18.90
CA PRO A 578 -28.86 -22.73 17.99
C PRO A 578 -28.29 -21.34 17.66
N ILE A 579 -27.66 -20.68 18.65
CA ILE A 579 -27.07 -19.33 18.50
C ILE A 579 -25.86 -19.37 17.56
N LEU A 580 -25.01 -20.39 17.66
CA LEU A 580 -23.84 -20.61 16.80
C LEU A 580 -24.21 -20.71 15.31
N SER A 581 -25.40 -21.22 14.99
CA SER A 581 -25.86 -21.34 13.60
C SER A 581 -26.23 -20.00 12.96
N ARG A 582 -26.68 -19.02 13.77
CA ARG A 582 -27.11 -17.69 13.30
C ARG A 582 -26.00 -16.64 13.42
N LEU A 583 -25.02 -16.87 14.30
CA LEU A 583 -23.92 -15.95 14.57
C LEU A 583 -23.10 -15.53 13.33
N PRO A 584 -22.78 -16.38 12.34
CA PRO A 584 -21.98 -15.92 11.20
C PRO A 584 -22.67 -14.85 10.34
N ARG A 585 -23.98 -14.96 10.10
CA ARG A 585 -24.74 -13.91 9.39
C ARG A 585 -24.79 -12.63 10.22
N SER A 586 -24.95 -12.78 11.53
CA SER A 586 -24.94 -11.67 12.47
C SER A 586 -23.59 -10.93 12.51
N LEU A 587 -22.47 -11.66 12.55
CA LEU A 587 -21.13 -11.09 12.55
C LEU A 587 -20.79 -10.42 11.21
N ALA A 588 -21.26 -10.99 10.09
CA ALA A 588 -21.12 -10.36 8.77
C ALA A 588 -21.92 -9.04 8.69
N GLY A 589 -23.14 -9.02 9.23
CA GLY A 589 -23.95 -7.79 9.35
C GLY A 589 -23.28 -6.73 10.21
N GLU A 590 -22.77 -7.11 11.38
CA GLU A 590 -22.01 -6.20 12.26
C GLU A 590 -20.74 -5.66 11.57
N SER A 591 -20.03 -6.51 10.82
CA SER A 591 -18.87 -6.09 10.02
C SER A 591 -19.27 -5.07 8.94
N ALA A 592 -20.44 -5.23 8.30
CA ALA A 592 -20.96 -4.27 7.32
C ALA A 592 -21.33 -2.92 7.96
N VAL A 593 -21.93 -2.93 9.16
CA VAL A 593 -22.15 -1.70 9.92
C VAL A 593 -20.82 -1.04 10.29
N GLY A 594 -19.82 -1.82 10.71
CA GLY A 594 -18.45 -1.33 10.93
C GLY A 594 -17.85 -0.65 9.69
N MET A 595 -17.99 -1.26 8.52
CA MET A 595 -17.55 -0.69 7.24
C MET A 595 -18.27 0.64 6.91
N ALA A 596 -19.58 0.74 7.20
CA ALA A 596 -20.33 1.98 7.04
C ALA A 596 -19.89 3.07 8.03
N ILE A 597 -19.56 2.71 9.27
CA ILE A 597 -18.98 3.64 10.27
C ILE A 597 -17.64 4.19 9.76
N LEU A 598 -16.78 3.35 9.17
CA LEU A 598 -15.52 3.81 8.58
C LEU A 598 -15.76 4.78 7.40
N LEU A 599 -16.80 4.56 6.59
CA LEU A 599 -17.13 5.46 5.48
C LEU A 599 -17.61 6.81 6.00
N ALA A 600 -18.51 6.81 6.99
CA ALA A 600 -18.95 8.04 7.64
C ALA A 600 -17.76 8.77 8.32
N ALA A 601 -16.83 8.03 8.90
CA ALA A 601 -15.60 8.59 9.46
C ALA A 601 -14.69 9.22 8.37
N ALA A 602 -14.57 8.60 7.20
CA ALA A 602 -13.81 9.15 6.08
C ALA A 602 -14.38 10.50 5.64
N VAL A 603 -15.69 10.59 5.44
CA VAL A 603 -16.36 11.86 5.10
C VAL A 603 -16.22 12.91 6.21
N LEU A 604 -16.30 12.49 7.48
CA LEU A 604 -16.22 13.40 8.62
C LEU A 604 -14.83 14.02 8.77
N VAL A 605 -13.76 13.27 8.53
CA VAL A 605 -12.36 13.76 8.63
C VAL A 605 -12.07 14.85 7.59
N ASP A 606 -12.69 14.74 6.41
CA ASP A 606 -12.54 15.71 5.33
C ASP A 606 -13.48 16.92 5.47
N SER A 607 -14.47 16.85 6.36
CA SER A 607 -15.39 17.94 6.65
C SER A 607 -14.73 18.99 7.56
N LYS A 608 -14.72 20.27 7.14
CA LYS A 608 -14.23 21.36 7.99
C LYS A 608 -15.13 21.53 9.23
N PRO A 609 -14.59 21.50 10.45
CA PRO A 609 -15.38 21.78 11.65
C PRO A 609 -15.88 23.24 11.66
N PRO A 610 -16.96 23.54 12.41
CA PRO A 610 -17.49 24.90 12.51
C PRO A 610 -16.42 25.87 13.02
N ALA A 611 -16.38 27.08 12.44
CA ALA A 611 -15.51 28.13 12.94
C ALA A 611 -15.95 28.56 14.35
N ARG A 612 -14.99 28.75 15.26
CA ARG A 612 -15.29 29.36 16.55
C ARG A 612 -15.76 30.81 16.33
N PRO A 613 -16.85 31.26 16.97
CA PRO A 613 -17.21 32.67 16.96
C PRO A 613 -16.04 33.52 17.43
N ALA A 614 -15.75 34.62 16.73
CA ALA A 614 -14.76 35.58 17.23
C ALA A 614 -15.22 36.06 18.63
N PRO A 615 -14.30 36.22 19.60
CA PRO A 615 -14.67 36.79 20.88
C PRO A 615 -15.35 38.15 20.63
N THR A 616 -16.53 38.34 21.20
CA THR A 616 -17.26 39.59 21.09
C THR A 616 -16.33 40.70 21.60
N PRO A 617 -16.06 41.76 20.80
CA PRO A 617 -15.16 42.82 21.22
C PRO A 617 -15.65 43.38 22.55
N THR A 618 -14.71 43.52 23.48
CA THR A 618 -15.00 44.06 24.79
C THR A 618 -15.61 45.46 24.64
N VAL A 619 -16.40 45.91 25.62
CA VAL A 619 -17.00 47.26 25.58
C VAL A 619 -15.92 48.33 25.35
N ALA A 620 -14.71 48.13 25.89
CA ALA A 620 -13.55 48.99 25.67
C ALA A 620 -13.09 49.05 24.20
N GLU A 621 -13.03 47.92 23.48
CA GLU A 621 -12.66 47.89 22.06
C GLU A 621 -13.75 48.45 21.14
N ARG A 622 -15.00 48.44 21.60
CA ARG A 622 -16.14 49.02 20.88
C ARG A 622 -16.22 50.54 21.00
N VAL A 623 -15.66 51.10 22.09
CA VAL A 623 -15.57 52.55 22.33
C VAL A 623 -14.31 53.15 21.68
N ALA A 624 -13.29 52.33 21.38
CA ALA A 624 -12.05 52.75 20.72
C ALA A 624 -12.10 52.73 19.17
N ARG A 625 -13.22 52.29 18.58
CA ARG A 625 -13.52 52.38 17.14
C ARG A 625 -14.65 53.37 16.93
#